data_AF-A0A5B9D9E8-F1
#
_entry.id   AF-A0A5B9D9E8-F1
#
_cell.length_a   1.000
_cell.length_b   1.000
_cell.length_c   1.000
_cell.angle_alpha   90.00
_cell.angle_beta   90.00
_cell.angle_gamma   90.00
#
_symmetry.space_group_name_H-M   'P 1'
#
loop_
_entity.id
_entity.type
_entity.pdbx_description
1 polymer ?
#
loop_
_entity_poly.entity_id
_entity_poly.type
_entity_poly.pdbx_seq_one_letter_code
_entity_poly.pdbx_strand_id
1 'polypeptide(L)'
;MSLDKKADELESKIKKLKKSKDYEQMIPIFMELKDIYKKLNFTFLANKAETEMYKYQKHIEQSKLSQNFLGDKKSELNQRKKQEIVKKIQETTAKLPTPPSNFQDNQTNKNFNQDIKKSRAEKIRDLKRKKEIEQQNVDKANAILDKAQSHMKKKDFELAAKFYNESSDIFKEIGWNQQASMLKKEALHMQELQEEYLKKMEIIKLKKQKEQEMYDTRASKIMAEKEEKIRLEQEALNKLPPEIQRKIDLAKIFLQKTELMESKGKIEKSLVRYKYLLELYEDIPDTNDQKGMVLEKIKELEKK
;
A
#
# COMPACT_ATOMS: atom_id res chain seq x y z
N MET A 1 -26.56 -24.98 -19.81
CA MET A 1 -26.12 -23.56 -19.85
C MET A 1 -24.62 -23.55 -20.10
N SER A 2 -24.11 -22.74 -21.03
CA SER A 2 -22.66 -22.66 -21.27
C SER A 2 -21.96 -22.09 -20.04
N LEU A 3 -20.71 -22.49 -19.80
CA LEU A 3 -19.91 -22.00 -18.68
C LEU A 3 -19.74 -20.48 -18.72
N ASP A 4 -19.64 -19.89 -19.91
CA ASP A 4 -19.55 -18.43 -20.08
C ASP A 4 -20.81 -17.70 -19.60
N LYS A 5 -22.00 -18.19 -20.00
CA LYS A 5 -23.27 -17.61 -19.53
C LYS A 5 -23.42 -17.71 -18.02
N LYS A 6 -22.96 -18.82 -17.45
CA LYS A 6 -22.97 -19.01 -15.99
C LYS A 6 -22.00 -18.05 -15.30
N ALA A 7 -20.82 -17.79 -15.88
CA ALA A 7 -19.88 -16.79 -15.36
C ALA A 7 -20.50 -15.38 -15.36
N ASP A 8 -21.13 -14.97 -16.46
CA ASP A 8 -21.80 -13.65 -16.58
C ASP A 8 -22.92 -13.45 -15.55
N GLU A 9 -23.69 -14.52 -15.27
CA GLU A 9 -24.72 -14.50 -14.24
C GLU A 9 -24.13 -14.32 -12.83
N LEU A 10 -23.05 -15.04 -12.51
CA LEU A 10 -22.37 -14.90 -11.23
C LEU A 10 -21.74 -13.51 -11.06
N GLU A 11 -21.14 -12.95 -12.11
CA GLU A 11 -20.63 -11.57 -12.08
C GLU A 11 -21.74 -10.54 -11.85
N SER A 12 -22.90 -10.75 -12.47
CA SER A 12 -24.08 -9.91 -12.27
C SER A 12 -24.61 -10.00 -10.84
N LYS A 13 -24.60 -11.20 -10.23
CA LYS A 13 -24.96 -11.40 -8.81
C LYS A 13 -23.96 -10.70 -7.88
N ILE A 14 -22.65 -10.83 -8.14
CA ILE A 14 -21.59 -10.14 -7.41
C ILE A 14 -21.79 -8.62 -7.46
N LYS A 15 -22.10 -8.05 -8.63
CA LYS A 15 -22.37 -6.60 -8.76
C LYS A 15 -23.56 -6.15 -7.93
N LYS A 16 -24.63 -6.96 -7.82
CA LYS A 16 -25.80 -6.66 -6.98
C LYS A 16 -25.45 -6.73 -5.49
N LEU A 17 -24.76 -7.79 -5.05
CA LEU A 17 -24.35 -7.97 -3.65
C LEU A 17 -23.35 -6.91 -3.19
N LYS A 18 -22.48 -6.45 -4.08
CA LYS A 18 -21.56 -5.33 -3.81
C LYS A 18 -22.30 -4.03 -3.49
N LYS A 19 -23.47 -3.80 -4.10
CA LYS A 19 -24.32 -2.63 -3.80
C LYS A 19 -25.02 -2.77 -2.45
N SER A 20 -25.47 -3.98 -2.09
CA SER A 20 -26.09 -4.25 -0.78
C SER A 20 -25.08 -4.42 0.36
N LYS A 21 -23.77 -4.46 0.06
CA LYS A 21 -22.67 -4.72 1.02
C LYS A 21 -22.81 -6.07 1.75
N ASP A 22 -23.50 -7.03 1.16
CA ASP A 22 -23.62 -8.38 1.71
C ASP A 22 -22.42 -9.23 1.27
N TYR A 23 -21.31 -9.03 1.97
CA TYR A 23 -20.04 -9.69 1.64
C TYR A 23 -20.05 -11.18 1.94
N GLU A 24 -20.87 -11.64 2.89
CA GLU A 24 -20.92 -13.06 3.29
C GLU A 24 -21.48 -13.93 2.15
N GLN A 25 -22.51 -13.45 1.45
CA GLN A 25 -23.05 -14.15 0.29
C GLN A 25 -22.15 -14.07 -0.95
N MET A 26 -21.18 -13.14 -1.01
CA MET A 26 -20.28 -13.00 -2.15
C MET A 26 -19.20 -14.08 -2.20
N ILE A 27 -18.73 -14.58 -1.04
CA ILE A 27 -17.65 -15.57 -0.96
C ILE A 27 -17.95 -16.86 -1.74
N PRO A 28 -19.08 -17.56 -1.51
CA PRO A 28 -19.38 -18.79 -2.26
C PRO A 28 -19.53 -18.53 -3.76
N ILE A 29 -20.01 -17.36 -4.16
CA ILE A 29 -20.17 -16.97 -5.57
C ILE A 29 -18.81 -16.73 -6.24
N PHE A 30 -17.86 -16.09 -5.56
CA PHE A 30 -16.49 -15.95 -6.05
C PHE A 30 -15.76 -17.29 -6.15
N MET A 31 -16.02 -18.22 -5.22
CA MET A 31 -15.45 -19.56 -5.27
C MET A 31 -15.96 -20.33 -6.50
N GLU A 32 -17.26 -20.30 -6.77
CA GLU A 32 -17.86 -20.91 -7.95
C GLU A 32 -17.36 -20.25 -9.26
N LEU A 33 -17.24 -18.92 -9.27
CA LEU A 33 -16.73 -18.16 -10.42
C LEU A 33 -15.26 -18.51 -10.72
N LYS A 34 -14.43 -18.66 -9.68
CA LYS A 34 -13.03 -19.10 -9.81
C LYS A 34 -12.94 -20.46 -10.50
N ASP A 35 -13.76 -21.42 -10.08
CA ASP A 35 -13.74 -22.77 -10.63
C ASP A 35 -14.21 -22.80 -12.09
N ILE A 36 -15.18 -21.96 -12.46
CA ILE A 36 -15.61 -21.79 -13.85
C ILE A 36 -14.46 -21.20 -14.69
N TYR A 37 -13.78 -20.15 -14.21
CA TYR A 37 -12.64 -19.57 -14.92
C TYR A 37 -11.46 -20.54 -15.07
N LYS A 38 -11.23 -21.41 -14.09
CA LYS A 38 -10.25 -22.51 -14.23
C LYS A 38 -10.66 -23.51 -15.31
N LYS A 39 -11.94 -23.90 -15.37
CA LYS A 39 -12.46 -24.83 -16.40
C LYS A 39 -12.40 -24.24 -17.81
N LEU A 40 -12.55 -22.92 -17.93
CA LEU A 40 -12.40 -22.17 -19.19
C LEU A 40 -10.95 -21.81 -19.53
N ASN A 41 -9.99 -22.20 -18.68
CA ASN A 41 -8.56 -21.90 -18.82
C ASN A 41 -8.20 -20.40 -18.78
N PHE A 42 -9.05 -19.58 -18.14
CA PHE A 42 -8.81 -18.15 -17.91
C PHE A 42 -8.08 -17.91 -16.58
N THR A 43 -6.79 -18.23 -16.55
CA THR A 43 -5.94 -18.18 -15.34
C THR A 43 -5.92 -16.81 -14.67
N PHE A 44 -5.85 -15.73 -15.45
CA PHE A 44 -5.87 -14.36 -14.94
C PHE A 44 -7.18 -14.02 -14.22
N LEU A 45 -8.32 -14.40 -14.79
CA LEU A 45 -9.64 -14.13 -14.22
C LEU A 45 -9.89 -14.97 -12.96
N ALA A 46 -9.41 -16.22 -12.94
CA ALA A 46 -9.45 -17.06 -11.75
C ALA A 46 -8.66 -16.43 -10.58
N ASN A 47 -7.44 -15.95 -10.83
CA ASN A 47 -6.62 -15.29 -9.81
C ASN A 47 -7.24 -13.98 -9.32
N LYS A 48 -7.89 -13.23 -10.23
CA LYS A 48 -8.62 -12.01 -9.88
C LYS A 48 -9.82 -12.30 -8.96
N ALA A 49 -10.61 -13.33 -9.28
CA ALA A 49 -11.73 -13.76 -8.44
C ALA A 49 -11.25 -14.19 -7.04
N GLU A 50 -10.15 -14.92 -6.97
CA GLU A 50 -9.52 -15.34 -5.70
C GLU A 50 -9.04 -14.15 -4.87
N THR A 51 -8.38 -13.18 -5.49
CA THR A 51 -7.87 -11.99 -4.79
C THR A 51 -9.02 -11.15 -4.21
N GLU A 52 -10.08 -10.94 -4.98
CA GLU A 52 -11.27 -10.21 -4.49
C GLU A 52 -11.98 -10.98 -3.37
N MET A 53 -12.10 -12.32 -3.48
CA MET A 53 -12.65 -13.17 -2.42
C MET A 53 -11.91 -12.96 -1.09
N TYR A 54 -10.57 -13.05 -1.10
CA TYR A 54 -9.75 -12.85 0.11
C TYR A 54 -9.92 -11.45 0.72
N LYS A 55 -10.03 -10.42 -0.13
CA LYS A 55 -10.26 -9.05 0.32
C LYS A 55 -11.58 -8.91 1.09
N TYR A 56 -12.67 -9.52 0.61
CA TYR A 56 -13.95 -9.47 1.31
C TYR A 56 -13.97 -10.35 2.56
N GLN A 57 -13.31 -11.50 2.54
CA GLN A 57 -13.16 -12.35 3.73
C GLN A 57 -12.49 -11.58 4.88
N LYS A 58 -11.40 -10.87 4.57
CA LYS A 58 -10.71 -10.00 5.55
C LYS A 58 -11.62 -8.89 6.09
N HIS A 59 -12.46 -8.28 5.23
CA HIS A 59 -13.44 -7.29 5.68
C HIS A 59 -14.50 -7.87 6.62
N ILE A 60 -14.99 -9.08 6.36
CA ILE A 60 -15.93 -9.78 7.24
C ILE A 60 -15.27 -10.07 8.59
N GLU A 61 -14.03 -10.58 8.60
CA GLU A 61 -13.28 -10.86 9.82
C GLU A 61 -13.08 -9.59 10.66
N GLN A 62 -12.68 -8.47 10.03
CA GLN A 62 -12.54 -7.19 10.71
C GLN A 62 -13.88 -6.66 11.26
N SER A 63 -14.98 -6.86 10.54
CA SER A 63 -16.32 -6.48 10.98
C SER A 63 -16.79 -7.32 12.17
N LYS A 64 -16.57 -8.63 12.14
CA LYS A 64 -16.89 -9.56 13.24
C LYS A 64 -16.07 -9.25 14.49
N LEU A 65 -14.78 -8.95 14.31
CA LEU A 65 -13.90 -8.53 15.40
C LEU A 65 -14.38 -7.21 16.05
N SER A 66 -14.90 -6.28 15.24
CA SER A 66 -15.45 -5.01 15.71
C SER A 66 -16.81 -5.16 16.41
N GLN A 67 -17.68 -6.07 15.93
CA GLN A 67 -19.00 -6.31 16.54
C GLN A 67 -18.91 -7.10 17.86
N ASN A 68 -18.02 -8.09 17.96
CA ASN A 68 -17.77 -8.80 19.21
C ASN A 68 -17.20 -7.87 20.31
N PHE A 69 -16.58 -6.74 19.92
CA PHE A 69 -16.08 -5.74 20.86
C PHE A 69 -17.19 -4.85 21.44
N LEU A 70 -18.33 -4.71 20.76
CA LEU A 70 -19.43 -3.79 21.12
C LEU A 70 -20.67 -4.49 21.72
N GLY A 71 -20.93 -5.75 21.37
CA GLY A 71 -22.12 -6.50 21.80
C GLY A 71 -22.07 -7.00 23.25
N ASP A 72 -20.97 -7.64 23.64
CA ASP A 72 -20.92 -8.38 24.92
C ASP A 72 -20.64 -7.50 26.14
N LYS A 73 -19.91 -6.38 25.98
CA LYS A 73 -19.52 -5.54 27.13
C LYS A 73 -20.66 -4.69 27.71
N LYS A 74 -21.73 -4.41 26.96
CA LYS A 74 -22.84 -3.58 27.48
C LYS A 74 -23.82 -4.37 28.35
N SER A 75 -24.04 -5.66 28.06
CA SER A 75 -24.94 -6.51 28.85
C SER A 75 -24.26 -7.03 30.13
N GLU A 76 -22.99 -7.44 30.03
CA GLU A 76 -22.23 -7.96 31.17
C GLU A 76 -21.90 -6.86 32.20
N LEU A 77 -21.58 -5.64 31.74
CA LEU A 77 -21.33 -4.50 32.63
C LEU A 77 -22.61 -4.04 33.36
N ASN A 78 -23.78 -4.16 32.73
CA ASN A 78 -25.07 -3.85 33.35
C ASN A 78 -25.53 -4.95 34.32
N GLN A 79 -25.25 -6.23 34.03
CA GLN A 79 -25.51 -7.33 34.97
C GLN A 79 -24.59 -7.26 36.19
N ARG A 80 -23.29 -7.00 36.01
CA ARG A 80 -22.34 -6.83 37.12
C ARG A 80 -22.70 -5.63 38.00
N LYS A 81 -23.09 -4.49 37.41
CA LYS A 81 -23.56 -3.32 38.17
C LYS A 81 -24.85 -3.61 38.95
N LYS A 82 -25.81 -4.35 38.38
CA LYS A 82 -27.02 -4.76 39.12
C LYS A 82 -26.70 -5.71 40.27
N GLN A 83 -25.83 -6.70 40.07
CA GLN A 83 -25.42 -7.63 41.12
C GLN A 83 -24.66 -6.93 42.26
N GLU A 84 -23.79 -5.97 41.94
CA GLU A 84 -23.03 -5.23 42.94
C GLU A 84 -23.92 -4.29 43.79
N ILE A 85 -24.98 -3.72 43.19
CA ILE A 85 -25.98 -2.91 43.91
C ILE A 85 -26.81 -3.81 44.85
N VAL A 86 -27.24 -5.00 44.40
CA VAL A 86 -27.99 -5.95 45.24
C VAL A 86 -27.14 -6.44 46.41
N LYS A 87 -25.85 -6.73 46.20
CA LYS A 87 -24.92 -7.16 47.24
C LYS A 87 -24.70 -6.08 48.31
N LYS A 88 -24.55 -4.81 47.87
CA LYS A 88 -24.44 -3.66 48.79
C LYS A 88 -25.71 -3.43 49.61
N ILE A 89 -26.90 -3.64 49.03
CA ILE A 89 -28.18 -3.53 49.76
C ILE A 89 -28.30 -4.64 50.80
N GLN A 90 -27.97 -5.89 50.45
CA GLN A 90 -28.02 -7.04 51.37
C GLN A 90 -27.02 -6.91 52.53
N GLU A 91 -25.81 -6.40 52.27
CA GLU A 91 -24.80 -6.14 53.31
C GLU A 91 -25.20 -5.01 54.27
N THR A 92 -26.00 -4.03 53.82
CA THR A 92 -26.58 -3.01 54.70
C THR A 92 -27.79 -3.48 55.49
N THR A 93 -28.56 -4.46 54.99
CA THR A 93 -29.73 -4.99 55.72
C THR A 93 -29.38 -6.09 56.73
N ALA A 94 -28.23 -6.77 56.58
CA ALA A 94 -27.78 -7.83 57.49
C ALA A 94 -27.11 -7.31 58.79
N LYS A 95 -26.98 -5.99 58.98
CA LYS A 95 -26.35 -5.36 60.16
C LYS A 95 -27.29 -4.46 60.96
N LEU A 96 -28.57 -4.84 61.07
CA LEU A 96 -29.51 -4.21 62.00
C LEU A 96 -29.63 -5.07 63.26
N PRO A 97 -29.06 -4.66 64.41
CA PRO A 97 -29.40 -5.24 65.70
C PRO A 97 -30.83 -4.83 66.09
N THR A 98 -31.62 -5.79 66.56
CA THR A 98 -32.91 -5.59 67.22
C THR A 98 -32.78 -4.59 68.38
N PRO A 99 -33.74 -3.65 68.56
CA PRO A 99 -33.66 -2.66 69.62
C PRO A 99 -34.07 -3.28 70.97
N PRO A 100 -33.28 -3.11 72.04
CA PRO A 100 -33.82 -3.21 73.38
C PRO A 100 -34.59 -1.93 73.72
N SER A 101 -35.77 -2.15 74.27
CA SER A 101 -36.66 -1.15 74.87
C SER A 101 -35.97 -0.38 76.00
N ASN A 102 -36.18 0.95 76.00
CA ASN A 102 -35.91 1.95 77.04
C ASN A 102 -34.45 2.14 77.48
N PHE A 103 -33.94 3.38 77.34
CA PHE A 103 -33.63 4.28 78.46
C PHE A 103 -33.17 5.65 77.92
N GLN A 104 -33.50 6.69 78.67
CA GLN A 104 -33.23 8.10 78.42
C GLN A 104 -31.72 8.37 78.27
N ASP A 105 -31.32 9.12 77.22
CA ASP A 105 -30.31 10.19 77.31
C ASP A 105 -30.09 10.87 75.94
N ASN A 106 -30.45 12.15 75.85
CA ASN A 106 -30.74 12.83 74.58
C ASN A 106 -29.67 13.85 74.14
N GLN A 107 -28.43 13.77 74.65
CA GLN A 107 -27.38 14.76 74.33
C GLN A 107 -26.07 14.18 73.75
N THR A 108 -25.66 12.95 74.10
CA THR A 108 -24.44 12.30 73.56
C THR A 108 -24.63 11.66 72.18
N ASN A 109 -25.86 11.37 71.77
CA ASN A 109 -26.19 10.67 70.52
C ASN A 109 -26.13 11.57 69.25
N LYS A 110 -26.09 12.90 69.42
CA LYS A 110 -25.94 13.87 68.31
C LYS A 110 -24.50 13.93 67.79
N ASN A 111 -23.50 13.88 68.67
CA ASN A 111 -22.09 13.99 68.30
C ASN A 111 -21.60 12.74 67.54
N PHE A 112 -21.96 11.54 68.00
CA PHE A 112 -21.57 10.28 67.35
C PHE A 112 -22.16 10.14 65.93
N ASN A 113 -23.41 10.59 65.72
CA ASN A 113 -24.02 10.64 64.40
C ASN A 113 -23.39 11.70 63.48
N GLN A 114 -22.86 12.78 64.03
CA GLN A 114 -22.16 13.82 63.27
C GLN A 114 -20.80 13.32 62.77
N ASP A 115 -20.07 12.57 63.59
CA ASP A 115 -18.76 12.01 63.23
C ASP A 115 -18.88 10.88 62.19
N ILE A 116 -19.90 10.03 62.29
CA ILE A 116 -20.20 9.03 61.25
C ILE A 116 -20.57 9.70 59.91
N LYS A 117 -21.31 10.82 59.95
CA LYS A 117 -21.63 11.60 58.74
C LYS A 117 -20.39 12.27 58.13
N LYS A 118 -19.49 12.83 58.95
CA LYS A 118 -18.21 13.40 58.49
C LYS A 118 -17.31 12.34 57.86
N SER A 119 -17.13 11.18 58.52
CA SER A 119 -16.34 10.06 58.00
C SER A 119 -16.88 9.51 56.67
N ARG A 120 -18.22 9.38 56.53
CA ARG A 120 -18.83 9.00 55.26
C ARG A 120 -18.61 10.05 54.17
N ALA A 121 -18.75 11.34 54.51
CA ALA A 121 -18.53 12.43 53.55
C ALA A 121 -17.06 12.48 53.06
N GLU A 122 -16.11 12.25 53.94
CA GLU A 122 -14.67 12.18 53.61
C GLU A 122 -14.36 10.99 52.71
N LYS A 123 -14.86 9.81 53.04
CA LYS A 123 -14.73 8.61 52.19
C LYS A 123 -15.35 8.80 50.80
N ILE A 124 -16.46 9.52 50.70
CA ILE A 124 -17.09 9.87 49.40
C ILE A 124 -16.18 10.83 48.61
N ARG A 125 -15.56 11.81 49.26
CA ARG A 125 -14.60 12.73 48.60
C ARG A 125 -13.38 11.99 48.07
N ASP A 126 -12.82 11.07 48.85
CA ASP A 126 -11.65 10.27 48.42
C ASP A 126 -11.99 9.35 47.25
N LEU A 127 -13.18 8.71 47.27
CA LEU A 127 -13.64 7.91 46.14
C LEU A 127 -13.85 8.74 44.88
N LYS A 128 -14.39 9.97 45.00
CA LYS A 128 -14.52 10.89 43.86
C LYS A 128 -13.14 11.28 43.30
N ARG A 129 -12.19 11.63 44.16
CA ARG A 129 -10.83 11.98 43.74
C ARG A 129 -10.13 10.81 43.05
N LYS A 130 -10.23 9.59 43.59
CA LYS A 130 -9.67 8.38 42.96
C LYS A 130 -10.28 8.13 41.57
N LYS A 131 -11.60 8.28 41.45
CA LYS A 131 -12.31 8.11 40.18
C LYS A 131 -11.90 9.17 39.14
N GLU A 132 -11.66 10.40 39.58
CA GLU A 132 -11.21 11.47 38.70
C GLU A 132 -9.78 11.22 38.18
N ILE A 133 -8.87 10.74 39.03
CA ILE A 133 -7.51 10.32 38.63
C ILE A 133 -7.57 9.14 37.65
N GLU A 134 -8.39 8.13 37.94
CA GLU A 134 -8.59 6.99 37.03
C GLU A 134 -9.12 7.47 35.66
N GLN A 135 -10.10 8.38 35.65
CA GLN A 135 -10.63 8.95 34.41
C GLN A 135 -9.57 9.73 33.62
N GLN A 136 -8.77 10.56 34.29
CA GLN A 136 -7.67 11.29 33.64
C GLN A 136 -6.65 10.34 33.01
N ASN A 137 -6.32 9.24 33.70
CA ASN A 137 -5.42 8.22 33.16
C ASN A 137 -6.03 7.49 31.97
N VAL A 138 -7.34 7.18 32.01
CA VAL A 138 -8.07 6.61 30.87
C VAL A 138 -8.04 7.55 29.66
N ASP A 139 -8.30 8.84 29.86
CA ASP A 139 -8.30 9.82 28.78
C ASP A 139 -6.89 9.98 28.17
N LYS A 140 -5.86 10.01 29.02
CA LYS A 140 -4.45 10.03 28.59
C LYS A 140 -4.09 8.77 27.78
N ALA A 141 -4.48 7.60 28.26
CA ALA A 141 -4.22 6.33 27.57
C ALA A 141 -4.91 6.28 26.20
N ASN A 142 -6.15 6.77 26.10
CA ASN A 142 -6.90 6.84 24.85
C ASN A 142 -6.27 7.83 23.86
N ALA A 143 -5.83 9.00 24.32
CA ALA A 143 -5.13 9.96 23.46
C ALA A 143 -3.82 9.39 22.88
N ILE A 144 -3.13 8.50 23.62
CA ILE A 144 -1.95 7.78 23.11
C ILE A 144 -2.36 6.71 22.09
N LEU A 145 -3.47 5.99 22.31
CA LEU A 145 -3.99 5.03 21.31
C LEU A 145 -4.35 5.70 20.00
N ASP A 146 -4.96 6.89 20.04
CA ASP A 146 -5.27 7.64 18.83
C ASP A 146 -4.00 7.98 18.03
N LYS A 147 -2.90 8.31 18.73
CA LYS A 147 -1.58 8.47 18.10
C LYS A 147 -1.07 7.17 17.51
N ALA A 148 -1.14 6.06 18.23
CA ALA A 148 -0.73 4.74 17.74
C ALA A 148 -1.46 4.38 16.43
N GLN A 149 -2.79 4.55 16.40
CA GLN A 149 -3.61 4.30 15.22
C GLN A 149 -3.28 5.25 14.06
N SER A 150 -2.96 6.51 14.35
CA SER A 150 -2.52 7.47 13.33
C SER A 150 -1.20 7.06 12.69
N HIS A 151 -0.22 6.62 13.49
CA HIS A 151 1.07 6.12 12.99
C HIS A 151 0.92 4.80 12.22
N MET A 152 0.04 3.90 12.68
CA MET A 152 -0.30 2.68 11.94
C MET A 152 -0.84 2.98 10.54
N LYS A 153 -1.74 3.96 10.39
CA LYS A 153 -2.25 4.39 9.08
C LYS A 153 -1.16 4.96 8.17
N LYS A 154 -0.15 5.61 8.76
CA LYS A 154 1.03 6.12 8.05
C LYS A 154 2.08 5.04 7.77
N LYS A 155 1.83 3.78 8.15
CA LYS A 155 2.78 2.64 8.08
C LYS A 155 4.05 2.86 8.88
N ASP A 156 3.96 3.67 9.93
CA ASP A 156 5.02 3.90 10.88
C ASP A 156 4.82 2.94 12.06
N PHE A 157 5.17 1.67 11.81
CA PHE A 157 4.86 0.57 12.72
C PHE A 157 5.69 0.62 14.00
N GLU A 158 6.90 1.18 13.94
CA GLU A 158 7.78 1.34 15.10
C GLU A 158 7.19 2.33 16.12
N LEU A 159 6.79 3.53 15.67
CA LEU A 159 6.14 4.49 16.56
C LEU A 159 4.76 4.00 17.01
N ALA A 160 4.01 3.29 16.16
CA ALA A 160 2.75 2.69 16.56
C ALA A 160 2.94 1.66 17.70
N ALA A 161 3.92 0.77 17.60
CA ALA A 161 4.25 -0.21 18.64
C ALA A 161 4.65 0.47 19.96
N LYS A 162 5.45 1.55 19.88
CA LYS A 162 5.83 2.35 21.05
C LYS A 162 4.61 2.92 21.77
N PHE A 163 3.70 3.58 21.04
CA PHE A 163 2.51 4.16 21.65
C PHE A 163 1.54 3.10 22.19
N TYR A 164 1.42 1.93 21.56
CA TYR A 164 0.65 0.82 22.12
C TYR A 164 1.22 0.32 23.45
N ASN A 165 2.55 0.25 23.58
CA ASN A 165 3.21 -0.10 24.86
C ASN A 165 2.98 0.99 25.92
N GLU A 166 3.15 2.26 25.58
CA GLU A 166 2.91 3.37 26.52
C GLU A 166 1.46 3.39 27.04
N SER A 167 0.48 3.18 26.16
CA SER A 167 -0.93 3.08 26.56
C SER A 167 -1.19 1.84 27.42
N SER A 168 -0.59 0.69 27.06
CA SER A 168 -0.66 -0.54 27.86
C SER A 168 -0.20 -0.31 29.30
N ASP A 169 0.93 0.39 29.49
CA ASP A 169 1.49 0.63 30.82
C ASP A 169 0.54 1.47 31.68
N ILE A 170 -0.09 2.50 31.11
CA ILE A 170 -1.11 3.32 31.82
C ILE A 170 -2.34 2.47 32.17
N PHE A 171 -2.83 1.63 31.25
CA PHE A 171 -3.95 0.73 31.54
C PHE A 171 -3.62 -0.29 32.62
N LYS A 172 -2.35 -0.73 32.70
CA LYS A 172 -1.87 -1.62 33.75
C LYS A 172 -1.84 -0.91 35.11
N GLU A 173 -1.38 0.34 35.16
CA GLU A 173 -1.33 1.15 36.39
C GLU A 173 -2.72 1.36 37.02
N ILE A 174 -3.77 1.52 36.20
CA ILE A 174 -5.16 1.65 36.67
C ILE A 174 -5.85 0.29 36.92
N GLY A 175 -5.14 -0.84 36.76
CA GLY A 175 -5.65 -2.18 37.03
C GLY A 175 -6.48 -2.81 35.90
N TRP A 176 -6.51 -2.19 34.71
CA TRP A 176 -7.21 -2.70 33.53
C TRP A 176 -6.31 -3.70 32.76
N ASN A 177 -5.95 -4.79 33.44
CA ASN A 177 -4.94 -5.74 32.97
C ASN A 177 -5.29 -6.43 31.63
N GLN A 178 -6.58 -6.66 31.36
CA GLN A 178 -7.00 -7.29 30.10
C GLN A 178 -6.71 -6.36 28.92
N GLN A 179 -7.01 -5.06 29.05
CA GLN A 179 -6.74 -4.04 28.05
C GLN A 179 -5.24 -3.90 27.82
N ALA A 180 -4.44 -3.80 28.89
CA ALA A 180 -2.98 -3.77 28.79
C ALA A 180 -2.42 -4.99 28.04
N SER A 181 -2.91 -6.19 28.37
CA SER A 181 -2.49 -7.44 27.69
C SER A 181 -2.82 -7.43 26.19
N MET A 182 -4.01 -6.97 25.80
CA MET A 182 -4.39 -6.86 24.39
C MET A 182 -3.51 -5.85 23.65
N LEU A 183 -3.23 -4.69 24.25
CA LEU A 183 -2.38 -3.66 23.66
C LEU A 183 -0.93 -4.11 23.49
N LYS A 184 -0.39 -4.92 24.42
CA LYS A 184 0.93 -5.55 24.22
C LYS A 184 0.96 -6.50 23.04
N LYS A 185 -0.11 -7.29 22.83
CA LYS A 185 -0.21 -8.16 21.65
C LYS A 185 -0.25 -7.34 20.36
N GLU A 186 -0.97 -6.22 20.37
CA GLU A 186 -1.00 -5.32 19.21
C GLU A 186 0.37 -4.70 18.95
N ALA A 187 1.10 -4.29 19.99
CA ALA A 187 2.46 -3.78 19.85
C ALA A 187 3.42 -4.82 19.24
N LEU A 188 3.34 -6.09 19.67
CA LEU A 188 4.10 -7.19 19.07
C LEU A 188 3.71 -7.39 17.60
N HIS A 189 2.42 -7.38 17.28
CA HIS A 189 1.96 -7.50 15.90
C HIS A 189 2.47 -6.35 15.01
N MET A 190 2.55 -5.13 15.53
CA MET A 190 3.15 -4.01 14.79
C MET A 190 4.64 -4.25 14.49
N GLN A 191 5.38 -4.88 15.40
CA GLN A 191 6.79 -5.24 15.15
C GLN A 191 6.92 -6.29 14.04
N GLU A 192 6.05 -7.32 14.03
CA GLU A 192 6.00 -8.31 12.94
C GLU A 192 5.70 -7.65 11.59
N LEU A 193 4.73 -6.72 11.55
CA LEU A 193 4.41 -5.95 10.35
C LEU A 193 5.59 -5.10 9.86
N GLN A 194 6.35 -4.51 10.78
CA GLN A 194 7.56 -3.75 10.45
C GLN A 194 8.59 -4.66 9.75
N GLU A 195 8.88 -5.83 10.31
CA GLU A 195 9.82 -6.77 9.70
C GLU A 195 9.36 -7.24 8.31
N GLU A 196 8.09 -7.59 8.16
CA GLU A 196 7.54 -7.96 6.86
C GLU A 196 7.66 -6.83 5.83
N TYR A 197 7.39 -5.60 6.26
CA TYR A 197 7.47 -4.43 5.41
C TYR A 197 8.91 -4.20 4.93
N LEU A 198 9.89 -4.29 5.83
CA LEU A 198 11.31 -4.17 5.51
C LEU A 198 11.77 -5.27 4.54
N LYS A 199 11.38 -6.53 4.78
CA LYS A 199 11.67 -7.66 3.87
C LYS A 199 11.10 -7.42 2.47
N LYS A 200 9.87 -6.93 2.37
CA LYS A 200 9.23 -6.60 1.08
C LYS A 200 9.99 -5.48 0.36
N MET A 201 10.42 -4.44 1.08
CA MET A 201 11.20 -3.35 0.51
C MET A 201 12.57 -3.81 -0.02
N GLU A 202 13.24 -4.71 0.71
CA GLU A 202 14.51 -5.28 0.28
C GLU A 202 14.38 -6.14 -0.98
N ILE A 203 13.34 -6.98 -1.07
CA ILE A 203 13.05 -7.77 -2.27
C ILE A 203 12.80 -6.85 -3.49
N ILE A 204 12.05 -5.77 -3.30
CA ILE A 204 11.78 -4.80 -4.39
C ILE A 204 13.10 -4.14 -4.83
N LYS A 205 13.95 -3.73 -3.88
CA LYS A 205 15.25 -3.14 -4.17
C LYS A 205 16.13 -4.10 -4.96
N LEU A 206 16.21 -5.36 -4.55
CA LEU A 206 16.99 -6.40 -5.22
C LEU A 206 16.49 -6.67 -6.64
N LYS A 207 15.17 -6.74 -6.84
CA LYS A 207 14.58 -6.90 -8.18
C LYS A 207 14.94 -5.76 -9.11
N LYS A 208 14.81 -4.51 -8.62
CA LYS A 208 15.17 -3.31 -9.39
C LYS A 208 16.66 -3.30 -9.75
N GLN A 209 17.52 -3.71 -8.82
CA GLN A 209 18.95 -3.82 -9.09
C GLN A 209 19.26 -4.87 -10.16
N LYS A 210 18.67 -6.07 -10.05
CA LYS A 210 18.84 -7.13 -11.07
C LYS A 210 18.34 -6.69 -12.45
N GLU A 211 17.21 -5.98 -12.50
CA GLU A 211 16.67 -5.45 -13.75
C GLU A 211 17.63 -4.43 -14.37
N GLN A 212 18.20 -3.53 -13.56
CA GLN A 212 19.21 -2.57 -14.02
C GLN A 212 20.48 -3.27 -14.52
N GLU A 213 21.00 -4.27 -13.78
CA GLU A 213 22.16 -5.05 -14.19
C GLU A 213 21.93 -5.77 -15.53
N MET A 214 20.73 -6.32 -15.75
CA MET A 214 20.36 -6.92 -17.04
C MET A 214 20.31 -5.88 -18.16
N TYR A 215 19.79 -4.69 -17.89
CA TYR A 215 19.77 -3.59 -18.85
C TYR A 215 21.18 -3.13 -19.21
N ASP A 216 22.05 -2.92 -18.22
CA ASP A 216 23.43 -2.47 -18.42
C ASP A 216 24.25 -3.51 -19.18
N THR A 217 24.05 -4.80 -18.87
CA THR A 217 24.68 -5.91 -19.60
C THR A 217 24.24 -5.91 -21.07
N ARG A 218 22.94 -5.75 -21.34
CA ARG A 218 22.41 -5.69 -22.71
C ARG A 218 22.91 -4.47 -23.46
N ALA A 219 22.93 -3.30 -22.82
CA ALA A 219 23.45 -2.07 -23.40
C ALA A 219 24.94 -2.22 -23.76
N SER A 220 25.73 -2.78 -22.86
CA SER A 220 27.16 -3.04 -23.09
C SER A 220 27.39 -4.00 -24.26
N LYS A 221 26.58 -5.07 -24.37
CA LYS A 221 26.65 -5.99 -25.50
C LYS A 221 26.34 -5.29 -26.83
N ILE A 222 25.27 -4.49 -26.89
CA ILE A 222 24.90 -3.74 -28.09
C ILE A 222 25.99 -2.74 -28.47
N MET A 223 26.59 -2.06 -27.50
CA MET A 223 27.69 -1.12 -27.75
C MET A 223 28.93 -1.83 -28.29
N ALA A 224 29.29 -2.98 -27.72
CA ALA A 224 30.40 -3.80 -28.22
C ALA A 224 30.15 -4.33 -29.65
N GLU A 225 28.94 -4.82 -29.94
CA GLU A 225 28.55 -5.24 -31.30
C GLU A 225 28.61 -4.08 -32.29
N LYS A 226 28.16 -2.89 -31.88
CA LYS A 226 28.22 -1.68 -32.72
C LYS A 226 29.66 -1.23 -32.97
N GLU A 227 30.51 -1.25 -31.95
CA GLU A 227 31.91 -0.90 -32.06
C GLU A 227 32.67 -1.88 -32.98
N GLU A 228 32.42 -3.18 -32.83
CA GLU A 228 32.96 -4.20 -33.72
C GLU A 228 32.52 -3.98 -35.17
N LYS A 229 31.23 -3.68 -35.38
CA LYS A 229 30.71 -3.37 -36.72
C LYS A 229 31.42 -2.16 -37.33
N ILE A 230 31.59 -1.08 -36.55
CA ILE A 230 32.31 0.12 -37.00
C ILE A 230 33.77 -0.22 -37.34
N ARG A 231 34.43 -1.05 -36.52
CA ARG A 231 35.81 -1.49 -36.78
C ARG A 231 35.90 -2.27 -38.10
N LEU A 232 35.01 -3.22 -38.32
CA LEU A 232 34.97 -4.01 -39.56
C LEU A 232 34.65 -3.16 -40.78
N GLU A 233 33.71 -2.21 -40.67
CA GLU A 233 33.42 -1.23 -41.72
C GLU A 233 34.65 -0.37 -42.03
N GLN A 234 35.39 0.08 -41.01
CA GLN A 234 36.61 0.87 -41.19
C GLN A 234 37.76 0.04 -41.79
N GLU A 235 37.92 -1.22 -41.38
CA GLU A 235 38.89 -2.14 -41.99
C GLU A 235 38.57 -2.44 -43.46
N ALA A 236 37.29 -2.62 -43.79
CA ALA A 236 36.84 -2.78 -45.17
C ALA A 236 37.15 -1.51 -45.99
N LEU A 237 36.91 -0.33 -45.41
CA LEU A 237 37.26 0.95 -46.03
C LEU A 237 38.76 1.07 -46.28
N ASN A 238 39.60 0.70 -45.31
CA ASN A 238 41.06 0.75 -45.43
C ASN A 238 41.63 -0.23 -46.47
N LYS A 239 40.89 -1.30 -46.81
CA LYS A 239 41.26 -2.26 -47.87
C LYS A 239 40.91 -1.75 -49.27
N LEU A 240 40.13 -0.67 -49.40
CA LEU A 240 39.79 -0.11 -50.69
C LEU A 240 41.02 0.52 -51.36
N PRO A 241 41.14 0.42 -52.69
CA PRO A 241 42.14 1.16 -53.45
C PRO A 241 42.11 2.67 -53.11
N PRO A 242 43.27 3.35 -53.00
CA PRO A 242 43.34 4.78 -52.67
C PRO A 242 42.49 5.68 -53.59
N GLU A 243 42.26 5.26 -54.83
CA GLU A 243 41.40 5.96 -55.79
C GLU A 243 39.92 5.91 -55.41
N ILE A 244 39.42 4.74 -54.98
CA ILE A 244 38.04 4.58 -54.50
C ILE A 244 37.84 5.33 -53.18
N GLN A 245 38.85 5.28 -52.29
CA GLN A 245 38.82 6.02 -51.02
C GLN A 245 38.65 7.53 -51.24
N ARG A 246 39.42 8.11 -52.18
CA ARG A 246 39.30 9.53 -52.55
C ARG A 246 37.91 9.86 -53.09
N LYS A 247 37.32 8.99 -53.90
CA LYS A 247 35.94 9.17 -54.42
C LYS A 247 34.91 9.12 -53.30
N ILE A 248 35.06 8.22 -52.32
CA ILE A 248 34.19 8.14 -51.13
C ILE A 248 34.28 9.40 -50.28
N ASP A 249 35.49 9.88 -49.98
CA ASP A 249 35.69 11.09 -49.17
C ASP A 249 35.17 12.34 -49.89
N LEU A 250 35.35 12.40 -51.22
CA LEU A 250 34.78 13.44 -52.06
C LEU A 250 33.25 13.42 -52.00
N ALA A 251 32.62 12.25 -52.16
CA ALA A 251 31.17 12.10 -52.09
C ALA A 251 30.61 12.54 -50.73
N LYS A 252 31.27 12.19 -49.61
CA LYS A 252 30.88 12.65 -48.26
C LYS A 252 30.91 14.17 -48.13
N ILE A 253 31.98 14.81 -48.60
CA ILE A 253 32.11 16.28 -48.56
C ILE A 253 31.04 16.94 -49.43
N PHE A 254 30.75 16.36 -50.60
CA PHE A 254 29.71 16.88 -51.50
C PHE A 254 28.31 16.73 -50.91
N LEU A 255 27.99 15.60 -50.28
CA LEU A 255 26.70 15.37 -49.61
C LEU A 255 26.44 16.42 -48.52
N GLN A 256 27.37 16.59 -47.57
CA GLN A 256 27.24 17.58 -46.49
C GLN A 256 27.06 19.01 -47.02
N LYS A 257 27.83 19.39 -48.05
CA LYS A 257 27.70 20.71 -48.68
C LYS A 257 26.36 20.90 -49.38
N THR A 258 25.78 19.83 -49.92
CA THR A 258 24.52 19.86 -50.65
C THR A 258 23.34 19.99 -49.70
N GLU A 259 23.33 19.22 -48.60
CA GLU A 259 22.36 19.34 -47.51
C GLU A 259 22.39 20.75 -46.88
N LEU A 260 23.59 21.33 -46.72
CA LEU A 260 23.74 22.71 -46.25
C LEU A 260 23.19 23.75 -47.25
N MET A 261 23.22 23.48 -48.55
CA MET A 261 22.63 24.37 -49.55
C MET A 261 21.12 24.23 -49.62
N GLU A 262 20.60 23.02 -49.45
CA GLU A 262 19.17 22.74 -49.36
C GLU A 262 18.56 23.47 -48.15
N SER A 263 19.18 23.35 -46.97
CA SER A 263 18.74 24.05 -45.76
C SER A 263 18.80 25.59 -45.87
N LYS A 264 19.63 26.11 -46.77
CA LYS A 264 19.71 27.55 -47.10
C LYS A 264 18.76 27.96 -48.24
N GLY A 265 17.88 27.08 -48.69
CA GLY A 265 16.90 27.36 -49.74
C GLY A 265 17.48 27.49 -51.15
N LYS A 266 18.73 27.07 -51.38
CA LYS A 266 19.38 27.14 -52.71
C LYS A 266 19.07 25.90 -53.54
N ILE A 267 17.79 25.67 -53.80
CA ILE A 267 17.23 24.43 -54.36
C ILE A 267 17.89 24.03 -55.68
N GLU A 268 18.00 24.95 -56.64
CA GLU A 268 18.62 24.68 -57.95
C GLU A 268 20.09 24.23 -57.84
N LYS A 269 20.85 24.88 -56.96
CA LYS A 269 22.28 24.54 -56.73
C LYS A 269 22.43 23.21 -56.00
N SER A 270 21.48 22.88 -55.12
CA SER A 270 21.43 21.58 -54.46
C SER A 270 21.09 20.47 -55.44
N LEU A 271 20.15 20.71 -56.36
CA LEU A 271 19.75 19.74 -57.39
C LEU A 271 20.94 19.34 -58.29
N VAL A 272 21.68 20.32 -58.79
CA VAL A 272 22.88 20.08 -59.62
C VAL A 272 23.91 19.25 -58.86
N ARG A 273 24.10 19.52 -57.56
CA ARG A 273 25.06 18.79 -56.74
C ARG A 273 24.60 17.38 -56.37
N TYR A 274 23.30 17.15 -56.16
CA TYR A 274 22.78 15.80 -56.00
C TYR A 274 22.91 14.96 -57.27
N LYS A 275 22.73 15.56 -58.46
CA LYS A 275 22.98 14.89 -59.76
C LYS A 275 24.45 14.47 -59.91
N TYR A 276 25.37 15.38 -59.59
CA TYR A 276 26.82 15.06 -59.57
C TYR A 276 27.18 14.01 -58.49
N LEU A 277 26.47 14.00 -57.36
CA LEU A 277 26.69 13.01 -56.30
C LEU A 277 26.28 11.59 -56.76
N LEU A 278 25.27 11.45 -57.63
CA LEU A 278 24.93 10.16 -58.25
C LEU A 278 26.04 9.66 -59.16
N GLU A 279 26.60 10.52 -60.01
CA GLU A 279 27.73 10.19 -60.88
C GLU A 279 28.93 9.72 -60.05
N LEU A 280 29.22 10.39 -58.93
CA LEU A 280 30.28 9.97 -58.02
C LEU A 280 30.02 8.59 -57.38
N TYR A 281 28.76 8.24 -57.10
CA TYR A 281 28.42 6.93 -56.56
C TYR A 281 28.43 5.82 -57.62
N GLU A 282 28.30 6.11 -58.92
CA GLU A 282 28.40 5.08 -59.99
C GLU A 282 29.73 4.33 -59.95
N ASP A 283 30.80 5.05 -59.68
CA ASP A 283 32.17 4.54 -59.62
C ASP A 283 32.55 3.86 -58.29
N ILE A 284 31.66 3.86 -57.29
CA ILE A 284 31.94 3.32 -55.96
C ILE A 284 31.15 2.02 -55.77
N PRO A 285 31.82 0.87 -55.55
CA PRO A 285 31.13 -0.40 -55.31
C PRO A 285 30.30 -0.34 -54.02
N ASP A 286 29.16 -1.04 -54.02
CA ASP A 286 28.26 -1.19 -52.86
C ASP A 286 27.60 0.11 -52.35
N THR A 287 27.26 1.04 -53.25
CA THR A 287 26.60 2.33 -52.92
C THR A 287 25.14 2.42 -53.36
N ASN A 288 24.48 1.28 -53.60
CA ASN A 288 23.11 1.25 -54.13
C ASN A 288 22.09 1.93 -53.20
N ASP A 289 22.27 1.80 -51.88
CA ASP A 289 21.40 2.45 -50.90
C ASP A 289 21.55 3.98 -50.94
N GLN A 290 22.79 4.48 -51.00
CA GLN A 290 23.09 5.91 -51.09
C GLN A 290 22.60 6.50 -52.43
N LYS A 291 22.72 5.76 -53.54
CA LYS A 291 22.11 6.14 -54.83
C LYS A 291 20.60 6.28 -54.72
N GLY A 292 19.95 5.32 -54.06
CA GLY A 292 18.50 5.35 -53.81
C GLY A 292 18.07 6.60 -53.05
N MET A 293 18.76 6.92 -51.96
CA MET A 293 18.50 8.12 -51.15
C MET A 293 18.68 9.42 -51.94
N VAL A 294 19.73 9.52 -52.74
CA VAL A 294 20.00 10.72 -53.55
C VAL A 294 18.96 10.87 -54.67
N LEU A 295 18.52 9.77 -55.30
CA LEU A 295 17.45 9.77 -56.29
C LEU A 295 16.11 10.25 -55.71
N GLU A 296 15.77 9.83 -54.49
CA GLU A 296 14.59 10.35 -53.80
C GLU A 296 14.71 11.85 -53.52
N LYS A 297 15.87 12.31 -53.03
CA LYS A 297 16.12 13.73 -52.78
C LYS A 297 16.01 14.59 -54.04
N ILE A 298 16.50 14.11 -55.18
CA ILE A 298 16.32 14.78 -56.47
C ILE A 298 14.84 14.89 -56.82
N LYS A 299 14.07 13.80 -56.71
CA LYS A 299 12.62 13.81 -56.97
C LYS A 299 11.84 14.73 -56.03
N GLU A 300 12.27 14.86 -54.77
CA GLU A 300 11.67 15.79 -53.80
C GLU A 300 11.94 17.25 -54.17
N LEU A 301 13.16 17.55 -54.60
CA LEU A 301 13.56 18.91 -54.97
C LEU A 301 13.01 19.35 -56.32
N GLU A 302 12.81 18.45 -57.28
CA GLU A 302 12.17 18.74 -58.58
C GLU A 302 10.67 19.05 -58.46
N LYS A 303 10.05 18.76 -57.30
CA LYS A 303 8.65 19.08 -57.01
C LYS A 303 8.46 20.42 -56.28
N LYS A 304 9.53 21.06 -55.82
CA LYS A 304 9.52 22.32 -55.08
C LYS A 304 9.85 23.48 -56.00
#